data_AF-E3H3M5-F1
#
_entry.id   AF-E3H3M5-F1
#
_cell.length_a   1.000
_cell.length_b   1.000
_cell.length_c   1.000
_cell.angle_alpha   90.00
_cell.angle_beta   90.00
_cell.angle_gamma   90.00
#
_symmetry.space_group_name_H-M   'P 1'
#
loop_
_entity.id
_entity.type
_entity.pdbx_description
1 polymer ?
#
loop_
_entity_poly.entity_id
_entity_poly.type
_entity_poly.pdbx_seq_one_letter_code
_entity_poly.pdbx_strand_id
1 'polypeptide(L)'
;MTSEHFAAQTPLNFGVTWIGEALSTVRAYCNTLNSLNAFPVPDQDTGSNLVYTLDALNKAFSEGLDTLLHDLHALTTDIQSVNQRLGEIYENALVQASRMARGNSGTLLCAWALEAVRTYWNFSGRLAEELGEEVHNLPLLQDLEAMYRETPVTETGTRESAYRESYALALAAERVRRIIADESLEQGTMVAIMVALADYRFHYRAGSELTDVTARAEFRRATMRRALEGTAQNPPLPELKGYVDAGALGFYLAAVQSNPRWMSSRMPAQEVYALAEPPTDVTKPNSTSARKARKTEGTQDQAEHHTDATGTRENPGTTWEIMGTLTIDPLTLVQLRAELEELGDSLLLTPLDFKNNMWTLHVHVPSLEEARKVIAHYGVLADERVSSLTVHEDESAAPSCSQD
;
A
#
# COMPACT_ATOMS: atom_id res chain seq x y z
N MET A 1 -3.09 26.47 10.48
CA MET A 1 -1.93 27.15 9.86
C MET A 1 -2.12 27.05 8.36
N THR A 2 -1.96 28.16 7.62
CA THR A 2 -2.28 28.24 6.19
C THR A 2 -1.30 27.44 5.32
N SER A 3 -1.75 27.05 4.12
CA SER A 3 -0.99 26.32 3.08
C SER A 3 0.35 26.98 2.67
N GLU A 4 0.63 28.21 3.14
CA GLU A 4 1.84 28.98 2.85
C GLU A 4 3.11 28.45 3.54
N HIS A 5 3.00 27.53 4.51
CA HIS A 5 4.19 26.88 5.13
C HIS A 5 4.66 25.60 4.41
N PHE A 6 3.98 25.18 3.34
CA PHE A 6 4.26 23.94 2.61
C PHE A 6 5.15 24.10 1.37
N ALA A 7 5.48 25.32 0.94
CA ALA A 7 6.27 25.52 -0.28
C ALA A 7 7.78 25.32 -0.07
N ALA A 8 8.36 24.32 -0.75
CA ALA A 8 9.69 24.25 -1.40
C ALA A 8 10.98 24.70 -0.65
N GLN A 9 10.94 25.01 0.65
CA GLN A 9 12.09 25.62 1.35
C GLN A 9 13.07 24.61 1.97
N THR A 10 12.84 23.30 1.84
CA THR A 10 13.71 22.29 2.49
C THR A 10 14.10 21.22 1.49
N PRO A 11 15.40 20.87 1.39
CA PRO A 11 15.88 19.79 0.55
C PRO A 11 15.11 18.50 0.85
N LEU A 12 14.69 17.83 -0.21
CA LEU A 12 14.07 16.51 -0.25
C LEU A 12 14.53 15.55 0.89
N ASN A 13 13.57 15.06 1.67
CA ASN A 13 13.79 14.09 2.75
C ASN A 13 13.60 12.62 2.30
N PHE A 14 12.99 12.38 1.13
CA PHE A 14 12.87 11.06 0.48
C PHE A 14 14.00 10.91 -0.54
N GLY A 15 15.22 10.52 -0.14
CA GLY A 15 16.40 10.56 -1.02
C GLY A 15 16.22 9.87 -2.38
N VAL A 16 16.91 10.39 -3.41
CA VAL A 16 16.94 9.85 -4.80
C VAL A 16 17.33 8.36 -4.89
N THR A 17 17.99 7.83 -3.85
CA THR A 17 18.40 6.42 -3.77
C THR A 17 17.33 5.51 -3.18
N TRP A 18 16.29 6.05 -2.53
CA TRP A 18 15.31 5.26 -1.80
C TRP A 18 14.61 4.23 -2.68
N ILE A 19 14.16 4.59 -3.88
CA ILE A 19 13.43 3.66 -4.74
C ILE A 19 14.29 2.44 -5.12
N GLY A 20 15.56 2.67 -5.47
CA GLY A 20 16.50 1.59 -5.78
C GLY A 20 16.81 0.71 -4.56
N GLU A 21 16.97 1.31 -3.38
CA GLU A 21 17.17 0.59 -2.12
C GLU A 21 15.91 -0.20 -1.71
N ALA A 22 14.72 0.35 -1.90
CA ALA A 22 13.45 -0.29 -1.63
C ALA A 22 13.26 -1.52 -2.53
N LEU A 23 13.49 -1.36 -3.83
CA LEU A 23 13.45 -2.46 -4.79
C LEU A 23 14.46 -3.55 -4.43
N SER A 24 15.70 -3.18 -4.11
CA SER A 24 16.76 -4.13 -3.75
C SER A 24 16.44 -4.87 -2.45
N THR A 25 15.94 -4.16 -1.43
CA THR A 25 15.55 -4.73 -0.14
C THR A 25 14.39 -5.68 -0.31
N VAL A 26 13.29 -5.27 -0.95
CA VAL A 26 12.11 -6.12 -1.15
C VAL A 26 12.46 -7.33 -2.02
N ARG A 27 13.30 -7.17 -3.05
CA ARG A 27 13.78 -8.29 -3.88
C ARG A 27 14.55 -9.33 -3.06
N ALA A 28 15.35 -8.91 -2.08
CA ALA A 28 16.08 -9.82 -1.20
C ALA A 28 15.14 -10.63 -0.27
N TYR A 29 13.99 -10.08 0.11
CA TYR A 29 12.98 -10.74 0.95
C TYR A 29 11.78 -11.28 0.15
N CYS A 30 11.83 -11.28 -1.18
CA CYS A 30 10.70 -11.63 -2.04
C CYS A 30 10.13 -13.01 -1.70
N ASN A 31 10.98 -14.03 -1.62
CA ASN A 31 10.54 -15.39 -1.29
C ASN A 31 9.99 -15.51 0.13
N THR A 32 10.54 -14.74 1.08
CA THR A 32 10.05 -14.68 2.46
C THR A 32 8.64 -14.08 2.50
N LEU A 33 8.42 -12.97 1.80
CA LEU A 33 7.11 -12.33 1.71
C LEU A 33 6.09 -13.20 0.98
N ASN A 34 6.48 -13.86 -0.11
CA ASN A 34 5.65 -14.83 -0.82
C ASN A 34 5.27 -15.99 0.08
N SER A 35 6.21 -16.51 0.87
CA SER A 35 5.94 -17.59 1.81
C SER A 35 5.01 -17.14 2.95
N LEU A 36 5.09 -15.87 3.37
CA LEU A 36 4.25 -15.32 4.44
C LEU A 36 2.82 -15.00 3.97
N ASN A 37 2.60 -14.80 2.66
CA ASN A 37 1.31 -14.38 2.11
C ASN A 37 0.19 -15.37 2.45
N ALA A 38 -0.72 -14.92 3.32
CA ALA A 38 -1.88 -15.67 3.75
C ALA A 38 -3.20 -14.86 3.66
N PHE A 39 -3.12 -13.58 3.28
CA PHE A 39 -4.25 -12.65 3.22
C PHE A 39 -4.04 -11.55 2.16
N PRO A 40 -5.09 -11.10 1.45
CA PRO A 40 -6.45 -11.66 1.46
C PRO A 40 -6.57 -12.97 0.70
N VAL A 41 -5.65 -13.22 -0.23
CA VAL A 41 -5.57 -14.45 -1.00
C VAL A 41 -4.21 -15.12 -0.70
N PRO A 42 -4.17 -16.37 -0.22
CA PRO A 42 -2.94 -17.10 0.09
C PRO A 42 -2.31 -17.71 -1.18
N ASP A 43 -2.02 -16.87 -2.18
CA ASP A 43 -1.48 -17.26 -3.50
C ASP A 43 0.06 -17.17 -3.61
N GLN A 44 0.72 -16.81 -2.51
CA GLN A 44 2.17 -16.68 -2.41
C GLN A 44 2.78 -15.62 -3.34
N ASP A 45 2.07 -14.53 -3.62
CA ASP A 45 2.53 -13.53 -4.58
C ASP A 45 2.94 -12.16 -4.00
N THR A 46 2.71 -11.90 -2.71
CA THR A 46 2.87 -10.55 -2.12
C THR A 46 4.26 -9.94 -2.36
N GLY A 47 5.32 -10.73 -2.21
CA GLY A 47 6.69 -10.31 -2.51
C GLY A 47 6.90 -10.03 -3.99
N SER A 48 6.42 -10.91 -4.86
CA SER A 48 6.49 -10.76 -6.33
C SER A 48 5.74 -9.50 -6.80
N ASN A 49 4.55 -9.23 -6.26
CA ASN A 49 3.72 -8.06 -6.56
C ASN A 49 4.40 -6.76 -6.14
N LEU A 50 5.00 -6.72 -4.94
CA LEU A 50 5.77 -5.57 -4.49
C LEU A 50 7.05 -5.35 -5.32
N VAL A 51 7.78 -6.42 -5.67
CA VAL A 51 8.95 -6.31 -6.56
C VAL A 51 8.54 -5.76 -7.93
N TYR A 52 7.47 -6.27 -8.54
CA TYR A 52 6.99 -5.79 -9.84
C TYR A 52 6.61 -4.31 -9.78
N THR A 53 5.88 -3.91 -8.75
CA THR A 53 5.44 -2.52 -8.55
C THR A 53 6.63 -1.58 -8.34
N LEU A 54 7.58 -1.95 -7.48
CA LEU A 54 8.79 -1.16 -7.22
C LEU A 54 9.74 -1.12 -8.42
N ASP A 55 9.78 -2.17 -9.24
CA ASP A 55 10.57 -2.19 -10.48
C ASP A 55 10.01 -1.21 -11.52
N ALA A 56 8.68 -1.17 -11.69
CA ALA A 56 8.00 -0.18 -12.52
C ALA A 56 8.27 1.25 -12.03
N LEU A 57 8.15 1.48 -10.72
CA LEU A 57 8.47 2.77 -10.10
C LEU A 57 9.93 3.17 -10.32
N ASN A 58 10.88 2.24 -10.10
CA ASN A 58 12.30 2.50 -10.28
C ASN A 58 12.65 2.87 -11.72
N LYS A 59 12.09 2.16 -12.70
CA LYS A 59 12.29 2.47 -14.13
C LYS A 59 11.80 3.87 -14.47
N ALA A 60 10.53 4.17 -14.16
CA ALA A 60 9.94 5.48 -14.47
C ALA A 60 10.67 6.64 -13.75
N PHE A 61 11.09 6.42 -12.50
CA PHE A 61 11.85 7.42 -11.76
C PHE A 61 13.26 7.63 -12.32
N SER A 62 13.98 6.55 -12.66
CA SER A 62 15.33 6.64 -13.25
C SER A 62 15.32 7.39 -14.58
N GLU A 63 14.34 7.13 -15.45
CA GLU A 63 14.18 7.85 -16.73
C GLU A 63 13.97 9.36 -16.53
N GLY A 64 13.12 9.74 -15.56
CA GLY A 64 12.89 11.14 -15.21
C GLY A 64 14.12 11.80 -14.58
N LEU A 65 14.84 11.07 -13.71
CA LEU A 65 16.05 11.56 -13.06
C LEU A 65 17.19 11.76 -14.06
N ASP A 66 17.39 10.85 -15.00
CA ASP A 66 18.41 10.99 -16.05
C ASP A 66 18.16 12.24 -16.90
N THR A 67 16.90 12.51 -17.22
CA THR A 67 16.48 13.74 -17.92
C THR A 67 16.83 15.00 -17.11
N LEU A 68 16.51 15.00 -15.81
CA LEU A 68 16.85 16.12 -14.92
C LEU A 68 18.38 16.33 -14.82
N LEU A 69 19.16 15.26 -14.66
CA LEU A 69 20.62 15.34 -14.57
C LEU A 69 21.25 15.86 -15.87
N HIS A 70 20.68 15.52 -17.03
CA HIS A 70 21.10 16.08 -18.31
C HIS A 70 20.85 17.59 -18.39
N ASP A 71 19.66 18.04 -17.99
CA ASP A 71 19.27 19.45 -18.00
C ASP A 71 20.05 20.30 -16.98
N LEU A 72 20.38 19.73 -15.82
CA LEU A 72 21.15 20.44 -14.78
C LEU A 72 22.57 20.76 -15.22
N HIS A 73 23.19 19.89 -16.03
CA HIS A 73 24.48 20.22 -16.63
C HIS A 73 24.42 21.42 -17.59
N ALA A 74 23.22 21.79 -18.07
CA ALA A 74 23.00 22.89 -19.00
C ALA A 74 22.53 24.20 -18.35
N LEU A 75 22.17 24.20 -17.06
CA LEU A 75 21.51 25.34 -16.38
C LEU A 75 22.10 25.63 -14.99
N THR A 76 22.30 26.91 -14.67
CA THR A 76 22.48 27.37 -13.29
C THR A 76 21.11 27.42 -12.62
N THR A 77 20.66 26.28 -12.06
CA THR A 77 19.33 26.16 -11.45
C THR A 77 19.44 26.33 -9.94
N ASP A 78 18.56 27.13 -9.32
CA ASP A 78 18.48 27.20 -7.86
C ASP A 78 17.94 25.89 -7.25
N ILE A 79 18.30 25.62 -6.00
CA ILE A 79 17.97 24.37 -5.31
C ILE A 79 16.45 24.14 -5.20
N GLN A 80 15.65 25.20 -5.13
CA GLN A 80 14.19 25.08 -4.97
C GLN A 80 13.55 24.55 -6.26
N SER A 81 13.97 25.08 -7.41
CA SER A 81 13.54 24.57 -8.71
C SER A 81 13.95 23.10 -8.91
N VAL A 82 15.17 22.72 -8.52
CA VAL A 82 15.60 21.31 -8.57
C VAL A 82 14.71 20.42 -7.68
N ASN A 83 14.42 20.87 -6.46
CA ASN A 83 13.56 20.14 -5.53
C ASN A 83 12.14 19.96 -6.07
N GLN A 84 11.59 20.99 -6.74
CA GLN A 84 10.27 20.92 -7.36
C GLN A 84 10.25 19.92 -8.52
N ARG A 85 11.21 20.01 -9.45
CA ARG A 85 11.31 19.07 -10.57
C ARG A 85 11.49 17.63 -10.11
N LEU A 86 12.22 17.42 -9.02
CA LEU A 86 12.37 16.09 -8.44
C LEU A 86 11.04 15.56 -7.88
N GLY A 87 10.24 16.41 -7.22
CA GLY A 87 8.87 16.09 -6.83
C GLY A 87 8.01 15.68 -8.03
N GLU A 88 8.09 16.41 -9.14
CA GLU A 88 7.35 16.11 -10.38
C GLU A 88 7.76 14.75 -10.96
N ILE A 89 9.06 14.41 -10.90
CA ILE A 89 9.56 13.09 -11.31
C ILE A 89 9.00 11.99 -10.42
N TYR A 90 8.98 12.18 -9.09
CA TYR A 90 8.34 11.23 -8.17
C TYR A 90 6.86 11.05 -8.49
N GLU A 91 6.10 12.13 -8.64
CA GLU A 91 4.67 12.06 -8.92
C GLU A 91 4.41 11.33 -10.24
N ASN A 92 5.11 11.69 -11.31
CA ASN A 92 4.97 11.05 -12.62
C ASN A 92 5.33 9.56 -12.57
N ALA A 93 6.41 9.21 -11.87
CA ALA A 93 6.84 7.83 -11.72
C ALA A 93 5.82 7.00 -10.92
N LEU A 94 5.23 7.58 -9.87
CA LEU A 94 4.18 6.95 -9.06
C LEU A 94 2.88 6.80 -9.82
N VAL A 95 2.50 7.76 -10.66
CA VAL A 95 1.32 7.64 -11.54
C VAL A 95 1.52 6.47 -12.51
N GLN A 96 2.71 6.36 -13.13
CA GLN A 96 3.02 5.24 -14.02
C GLN A 96 3.06 3.90 -13.28
N ALA A 97 3.71 3.85 -12.12
CA ALA A 97 3.78 2.64 -11.29
C ALA A 97 2.39 2.21 -10.80
N SER A 98 1.51 3.14 -10.44
CA SER A 98 0.12 2.86 -10.04
C SER A 98 -0.65 2.19 -11.17
N ARG A 99 -0.46 2.65 -12.41
CA ARG A 99 -1.06 2.01 -13.59
C ARG A 99 -0.54 0.61 -13.82
N MET A 100 0.64 0.25 -13.33
CA MET A 100 1.24 -1.08 -13.46
C MET A 100 1.18 -1.91 -12.18
N ALA A 101 0.65 -1.34 -11.08
CA ALA A 101 0.64 -2.00 -9.79
C ALA A 101 -0.09 -3.36 -9.87
N ARG A 102 0.40 -4.30 -9.07
CA ARG A 102 -0.17 -5.65 -8.96
C ARG A 102 -0.60 -5.95 -7.54
N GLY A 103 -1.73 -6.64 -7.43
CA GLY A 103 -2.32 -7.03 -6.16
C GLY A 103 -2.67 -5.83 -5.27
N ASN A 104 -3.16 -6.15 -4.07
CA ASN A 104 -3.54 -5.13 -3.09
C ASN A 104 -2.31 -4.40 -2.55
N SER A 105 -1.26 -5.14 -2.16
CA SER A 105 -0.05 -4.57 -1.56
C SER A 105 0.64 -3.55 -2.48
N GLY A 106 0.74 -3.84 -3.79
CA GLY A 106 1.30 -2.91 -4.76
C GLY A 106 0.42 -1.68 -4.97
N THR A 107 -0.89 -1.88 -5.10
CA THR A 107 -1.87 -0.79 -5.30
C THR A 107 -1.88 0.16 -4.10
N LEU A 108 -1.94 -0.36 -2.87
CA LEU A 108 -1.96 0.44 -1.65
C LEU A 108 -0.62 1.13 -1.37
N LEU A 109 0.52 0.50 -1.69
CA LEU A 109 1.84 1.14 -1.62
C LEU A 109 1.91 2.36 -2.55
N CYS A 110 1.45 2.22 -3.80
CA CYS A 110 1.39 3.31 -4.76
C CYS A 110 0.43 4.42 -4.33
N ALA A 111 -0.76 4.07 -3.82
CA ALA A 111 -1.73 5.03 -3.30
C ALA A 111 -1.15 5.89 -2.17
N TRP A 112 -0.51 5.22 -1.20
CA TRP A 112 0.17 5.87 -0.09
C TRP A 112 1.30 6.78 -0.57
N ALA A 113 2.20 6.26 -1.42
CA ALA A 113 3.35 7.02 -1.88
C ALA A 113 2.96 8.23 -2.73
N LEU A 114 1.94 8.09 -3.59
CA LEU A 114 1.43 9.18 -4.42
C LEU A 114 0.84 10.30 -3.57
N GLU A 115 0.01 9.95 -2.57
CA GLU A 115 -0.53 10.94 -1.63
C GLU A 115 0.58 11.62 -0.80
N ALA A 116 1.56 10.86 -0.32
CA ALA A 116 2.69 11.41 0.43
C ALA A 116 3.49 12.43 -0.41
N VAL A 117 3.79 12.08 -1.68
CA VAL A 117 4.49 12.97 -2.61
C VAL A 117 3.66 14.21 -2.92
N ARG A 118 2.38 14.05 -3.26
CA ARG A 118 1.51 15.19 -3.57
C ARG A 118 1.36 16.13 -2.40
N THR A 119 1.18 15.61 -1.20
CA THR A 119 1.09 16.45 0.00
C THR A 119 2.42 17.12 0.32
N TYR A 120 3.55 16.40 0.27
CA TYR A 120 4.85 16.97 0.63
C TYR A 120 5.29 18.10 -0.31
N TRP A 121 5.06 17.95 -1.63
CA TRP A 121 5.37 18.98 -2.64
C TRP A 121 4.20 19.93 -2.95
N ASN A 122 3.07 19.77 -2.27
CA ASN A 122 1.86 20.58 -2.48
C ASN A 122 1.33 20.52 -3.93
N PHE A 123 1.42 19.35 -4.57
CA PHE A 123 0.79 19.08 -5.87
C PHE A 123 -0.73 18.90 -5.77
N SER A 124 -1.43 19.11 -6.88
CA SER A 124 -2.89 18.95 -6.94
C SER A 124 -3.33 17.50 -6.82
N GLY A 125 -4.58 17.27 -6.40
CA GLY A 125 -5.14 15.92 -6.27
C GLY A 125 -4.67 15.19 -5.02
N ARG A 126 -4.31 15.96 -3.98
CA ARG A 126 -4.02 15.49 -2.62
C ARG A 126 -5.30 15.45 -1.78
N LEU A 127 -5.36 14.56 -0.80
CA LEU A 127 -6.54 14.38 0.06
C LEU A 127 -6.98 15.66 0.77
N ALA A 128 -6.03 16.50 1.19
CA ALA A 128 -6.35 17.78 1.83
C ALA A 128 -7.11 18.76 0.92
N GLU A 129 -6.85 18.73 -0.39
CA GLU A 129 -7.58 19.55 -1.37
C GLU A 129 -9.01 19.03 -1.55
N GLU A 130 -9.20 17.72 -1.53
CA GLU A 130 -10.51 17.08 -1.65
C GLU A 130 -11.43 17.36 -0.45
N LEU A 131 -10.88 17.29 0.77
CA LEU A 131 -11.65 17.43 2.02
C LEU A 131 -11.85 18.89 2.45
N GLY A 132 -11.04 19.82 1.95
CA GLY A 132 -11.05 21.22 2.41
C GLY A 132 -10.90 21.30 3.93
N GLU A 133 -11.81 22.01 4.60
CA GLU A 133 -11.76 22.20 6.06
C GLU A 133 -11.96 20.90 6.87
N GLU A 134 -12.60 19.88 6.29
CA GLU A 134 -12.83 18.60 6.97
C GLU A 134 -11.54 17.82 7.23
N VAL A 135 -10.44 18.19 6.55
CA VAL A 135 -9.13 17.57 6.75
C VAL A 135 -8.65 17.68 8.22
N HIS A 136 -9.03 18.75 8.93
CA HIS A 136 -8.67 18.97 10.34
C HIS A 136 -9.45 18.08 11.31
N ASN A 137 -10.47 17.35 10.83
CA ASN A 137 -11.21 16.37 11.62
C ASN A 137 -10.62 14.96 11.53
N LEU A 138 -9.59 14.75 10.70
CA LEU A 138 -8.95 13.45 10.57
C LEU A 138 -8.18 13.11 11.87
N PRO A 139 -8.40 11.93 12.49
CA PRO A 139 -7.79 11.58 13.77
C PRO A 139 -6.26 11.69 13.78
N LEU A 140 -5.59 11.21 12.71
CA LEU A 140 -4.12 11.29 12.65
C LEU A 140 -3.61 12.73 12.58
N LEU A 141 -4.36 13.64 11.96
CA LEU A 141 -3.97 15.04 11.91
C LEU A 141 -4.21 15.75 13.24
N GLN A 142 -5.30 15.45 13.93
CA GLN A 142 -5.57 15.99 15.27
C GLN A 142 -4.46 15.60 16.26
N ASP A 143 -4.08 14.32 16.27
CA ASP A 143 -2.99 13.82 17.13
C ASP A 143 -1.65 14.47 16.76
N LEU A 144 -1.36 14.59 15.47
CA LEU A 144 -0.15 15.23 14.95
C LEU A 144 -0.07 16.72 15.33
N GLU A 145 -1.16 17.48 15.16
CA GLU A 145 -1.22 18.90 15.50
C GLU A 145 -1.10 19.13 17.00
N ALA A 146 -1.72 18.26 17.82
CA ALA A 146 -1.58 18.28 19.26
C ALA A 146 -0.12 18.04 19.69
N MET A 147 0.51 16.96 19.20
CA MET A 147 1.91 16.65 19.47
C MET A 147 2.85 17.76 19.01
N TYR A 148 2.63 18.32 17.82
CA TYR A 148 3.43 19.42 17.31
C TYR A 148 3.35 20.64 18.23
N ARG A 149 2.14 21.03 18.68
CA ARG A 149 1.92 22.19 19.55
C ARG A 149 2.59 22.03 20.92
N GLU A 150 2.58 20.83 21.47
CA GLU A 150 3.16 20.53 22.78
C GLU A 150 4.69 20.38 22.75
N THR A 151 5.26 20.02 21.59
CA THR A 151 6.70 19.76 21.50
C THR A 151 7.52 21.06 21.53
N PRO A 152 8.44 21.25 22.49
CA PRO A 152 9.28 22.44 22.58
C PRO A 152 10.14 22.66 21.34
N VAL A 153 10.33 23.93 20.98
CA VAL A 153 11.21 24.33 19.89
C VAL A 153 12.67 24.28 20.36
N THR A 154 13.41 23.25 19.95
CA THR A 154 14.87 23.19 20.19
C THR A 154 15.67 23.60 18.96
N GLU A 155 15.20 23.26 17.76
CA GLU A 155 15.78 23.61 16.46
C GLU A 155 14.65 23.87 15.44
N THR A 156 14.40 25.14 15.09
CA THR A 156 13.32 25.61 14.20
C THR A 156 13.43 25.20 12.73
N GLY A 157 14.43 24.39 12.36
CA GLY A 157 14.55 23.84 11.01
C GLY A 157 14.08 22.39 10.95
N THR A 158 14.53 21.58 11.91
CA THR A 158 14.23 20.15 11.94
C THR A 158 12.80 19.87 12.39
N ARG A 159 12.26 20.65 13.34
CA ARG A 159 10.90 20.46 13.86
C ARG A 159 9.84 20.63 12.78
N GLU A 160 9.99 21.66 11.94
CA GLU A 160 9.12 22.03 10.82
C GLU A 160 9.26 21.03 9.67
N SER A 161 10.48 20.57 9.39
CA SER A 161 10.73 19.50 8.42
C SER A 161 10.07 18.19 8.81
N ALA A 162 10.22 17.78 10.07
CA ALA A 162 9.58 16.60 10.62
C ALA A 162 8.05 16.71 10.62
N TYR A 163 7.50 17.91 10.92
CA TYR A 163 6.06 18.14 10.86
C TYR A 163 5.54 17.94 9.45
N ARG A 164 6.18 18.53 8.44
CA ARG A 164 5.77 18.36 7.03
C ARG A 164 5.84 16.91 6.57
N GLU A 165 6.90 16.20 6.93
CA GLU A 165 7.06 14.77 6.62
C GLU A 165 5.95 13.93 7.27
N SER A 166 5.74 14.12 8.57
CA SER A 166 4.69 13.44 9.34
C SER A 166 3.28 13.78 8.83
N TYR A 167 3.03 15.03 8.44
CA TYR A 167 1.75 15.49 7.86
C TYR A 167 1.47 14.81 6.51
N ALA A 168 2.46 14.75 5.63
CA ALA A 168 2.35 14.04 4.35
C ALA A 168 2.08 12.55 4.52
N LEU A 169 2.77 11.92 5.48
CA LEU A 169 2.60 10.51 5.81
C LEU A 169 1.25 10.22 6.47
N ALA A 170 0.74 11.13 7.29
CA ALA A 170 -0.58 11.02 7.90
C ALA A 170 -1.70 11.09 6.85
N LEU A 171 -1.64 12.06 5.92
CA LEU A 171 -2.60 12.12 4.82
C LEU A 171 -2.50 10.91 3.88
N ALA A 172 -1.29 10.39 3.65
CA ALA A 172 -1.09 9.16 2.91
C ALA A 172 -1.74 7.94 3.58
N ALA A 173 -1.62 7.81 4.90
CA ALA A 173 -2.31 6.76 5.66
C ALA A 173 -3.84 6.94 5.60
N GLU A 174 -4.35 8.16 5.76
CA GLU A 174 -5.78 8.46 5.66
C GLU A 174 -6.37 8.20 4.26
N ARG A 175 -5.60 8.45 3.20
CA ARG A 175 -5.98 8.10 1.83
C ARG A 175 -6.14 6.59 1.69
N VAL A 176 -5.20 5.81 2.22
CA VAL A 176 -5.29 4.33 2.19
C VAL A 176 -6.48 3.83 3.00
N ARG A 177 -6.72 4.37 4.20
CA ARG A 177 -7.91 4.04 5.01
C ARG A 177 -9.21 4.24 4.25
N ARG A 178 -9.32 5.32 3.48
CA ARG A 178 -10.51 5.62 2.66
C ARG A 178 -10.66 4.73 1.44
N ILE A 179 -9.60 4.05 0.99
CA ILE A 179 -9.67 3.09 -0.12
C ILE A 179 -10.22 1.75 0.38
N ILE A 180 -9.83 1.35 1.60
CA ILE A 180 -10.25 0.12 2.26
C ILE A 180 -11.61 0.32 2.90
N ALA A 181 -12.61 -0.48 2.52
CA ALA A 181 -13.97 -0.31 3.03
C ALA A 181 -14.15 -0.76 4.50
N ASP A 182 -13.33 -1.72 4.95
CA ASP A 182 -13.46 -2.36 6.26
C ASP A 182 -12.38 -1.84 7.24
N GLU A 183 -12.80 -0.97 8.16
CA GLU A 183 -11.94 -0.37 9.19
C GLU A 183 -11.28 -1.42 10.11
N SER A 184 -11.86 -2.63 10.23
CA SER A 184 -11.27 -3.69 11.06
C SER A 184 -9.93 -4.20 10.51
N LEU A 185 -9.69 -4.02 9.20
CA LEU A 185 -8.46 -4.44 8.54
C LEU A 185 -7.26 -3.56 8.88
N GLU A 186 -7.46 -2.37 9.44
CA GLU A 186 -6.38 -1.40 9.64
C GLU A 186 -5.28 -1.95 10.55
N GLN A 187 -5.65 -2.55 11.69
CA GLN A 187 -4.70 -3.02 12.69
C GLN A 187 -3.98 -4.31 12.28
N GLY A 188 -4.56 -5.05 11.33
CA GLY A 188 -4.09 -6.36 10.87
C GLY A 188 -3.32 -6.33 9.56
N THR A 189 -3.14 -5.17 8.93
CA THR A 189 -2.56 -5.06 7.59
C THR A 189 -1.47 -3.99 7.52
N MET A 190 -0.94 -3.73 6.32
CA MET A 190 0.05 -2.67 6.07
C MET A 190 -0.34 -1.28 6.54
N VAL A 191 -1.63 -0.99 6.72
CA VAL A 191 -2.12 0.29 7.26
C VAL A 191 -1.58 0.55 8.66
N ALA A 192 -1.45 -0.48 9.51
CA ALA A 192 -0.86 -0.35 10.84
C ALA A 192 0.57 0.23 10.78
N ILE A 193 1.34 -0.16 9.77
CA ILE A 193 2.71 0.33 9.57
C ILE A 193 2.69 1.75 9.02
N MET A 194 1.77 2.07 8.10
CA MET A 194 1.59 3.43 7.58
C MET A 194 1.23 4.43 8.69
N VAL A 195 0.32 4.03 9.59
CA VAL A 195 -0.08 4.83 10.76
C VAL A 195 1.09 5.02 11.72
N ALA A 196 1.83 3.94 12.01
CA ALA A 196 3.02 4.02 12.86
C ALA A 196 4.12 4.92 12.26
N LEU A 197 4.25 4.93 10.93
CA LEU A 197 5.18 5.77 10.19
C LEU A 197 4.76 7.25 10.16
N ALA A 198 3.45 7.51 10.22
CA ALA A 198 2.89 8.85 10.27
C ALA A 198 3.08 9.55 11.63
N ASP A 199 3.34 8.81 12.72
CA ASP A 199 3.51 9.36 14.07
C ASP A 199 4.63 10.42 14.10
N TYR A 200 4.29 11.63 14.57
CA TYR A 200 5.22 12.75 14.65
C TYR A 200 6.49 12.43 15.46
N ARG A 201 6.37 11.61 16.50
CA ARG A 201 7.49 11.20 17.37
C ARG A 201 8.48 10.29 16.65
N PHE A 202 8.05 9.64 15.57
CA PHE A 202 8.93 8.90 14.67
C PHE A 202 9.94 9.84 14.00
N HIS A 203 9.52 11.07 13.71
CA HIS A 203 10.31 12.06 12.98
C HIS A 203 11.06 13.02 13.90
N TYR A 204 10.44 13.47 14.99
CA TYR A 204 11.01 14.48 15.89
C TYR A 204 10.70 14.24 17.36
N ARG A 205 11.72 14.44 18.21
CA ARG A 205 11.59 14.46 19.68
C ARG A 205 12.46 15.59 20.23
N ALA A 206 11.90 16.42 21.10
CA ALA A 206 12.64 17.53 21.70
C ALA A 206 13.83 17.01 22.53
N GLY A 207 15.00 17.65 22.39
CA GLY A 207 16.19 17.34 23.17
C GLY A 207 17.02 16.13 22.73
N SER A 208 16.70 15.46 21.61
CA SER A 208 17.37 14.23 21.18
C SER A 208 18.25 14.34 19.92
N GLU A 209 18.25 15.47 19.21
CA GLU A 209 18.76 15.57 17.83
C GLU A 209 20.27 15.30 17.71
N LEU A 210 21.09 15.74 18.67
CA LEU A 210 22.54 15.48 18.69
C LEU A 210 23.02 14.53 19.80
N THR A 211 22.32 14.46 20.93
CA THR A 211 22.80 13.73 22.12
C THR A 211 22.34 12.28 22.20
N ASP A 212 21.30 11.87 21.46
CA ASP A 212 20.74 10.51 21.60
C ASP A 212 20.19 9.92 20.28
N VAL A 213 21.04 9.94 19.24
CA VAL A 213 20.76 9.29 17.95
C VAL A 213 20.41 7.81 18.14
N THR A 214 21.02 7.16 19.13
CA THR A 214 20.79 5.74 19.47
C THR A 214 19.38 5.51 20.00
N ALA A 215 18.90 6.27 21.00
CA ALA A 215 17.54 6.08 21.49
C ALA A 215 16.48 6.46 20.46
N ARG A 216 16.76 7.41 19.56
CA ARG A 216 15.86 7.68 18.42
C ARG A 216 15.80 6.47 17.48
N ALA A 217 16.95 5.89 17.16
CA ALA A 217 17.00 4.71 16.30
C ALA A 217 16.30 3.50 16.93
N GLU A 218 16.51 3.29 18.23
CA GLU A 218 15.83 2.26 19.01
C GLU A 218 14.32 2.50 19.09
N PHE A 219 13.88 3.74 19.33
CA PHE A 219 12.47 4.10 19.35
C PHE A 219 11.78 3.81 18.01
N ARG A 220 12.40 4.20 16.88
CA ARG A 220 11.87 3.90 15.54
C ARG A 220 11.78 2.39 15.30
N ARG A 221 12.84 1.65 15.63
CA ARG A 221 12.85 0.18 15.52
C ARG A 221 11.75 -0.45 16.36
N ALA A 222 11.64 -0.06 17.63
CA ALA A 222 10.63 -0.58 18.55
C ALA A 222 9.20 -0.23 18.11
N THR A 223 9.00 0.96 17.54
CA THR A 223 7.70 1.39 16.98
C THR A 223 7.27 0.49 15.83
N MET A 224 8.18 0.26 14.87
CA MET A 224 7.89 -0.60 13.72
C MET A 224 7.72 -2.06 14.09
N ARG A 225 8.58 -2.57 14.98
CA ARG A 225 8.43 -3.93 15.52
C ARG A 225 7.06 -4.11 16.19
N ARG A 226 6.67 -3.19 17.07
CA ARG A 226 5.36 -3.25 17.74
C ARG A 226 4.20 -3.22 16.75
N ALA A 227 4.30 -2.42 15.69
CA ALA A 227 3.26 -2.36 14.67
C ALA A 227 3.17 -3.70 13.90
N LEU A 228 4.30 -4.31 13.52
CA LEU A 228 4.35 -5.62 12.89
C LEU A 228 3.80 -6.73 13.80
N GLU A 229 4.24 -6.79 15.06
CA GLU A 229 3.70 -7.71 16.07
C GLU A 229 2.20 -7.47 16.33
N GLY A 230 1.75 -6.22 16.21
CA GLY A 230 0.34 -5.82 16.29
C GLY A 230 -0.52 -6.44 15.19
N THR A 231 0.01 -6.60 13.97
CA THR A 231 -0.71 -7.28 12.88
C THR A 231 -0.95 -8.76 13.18
N ALA A 232 0.02 -9.42 13.83
CA ALA A 232 -0.14 -10.79 14.31
C ALA A 232 -1.13 -10.92 15.47
N GLN A 233 -1.25 -9.87 16.29
CA GLN A 233 -2.19 -9.83 17.40
C GLN A 233 -3.61 -9.50 16.95
N ASN A 234 -3.79 -8.72 15.90
CA ASN A 234 -5.09 -8.27 15.42
C ASN A 234 -5.25 -8.59 13.93
N PRO A 235 -5.14 -9.88 13.54
CA PRO A 235 -5.18 -10.25 12.14
C PRO A 235 -6.57 -10.00 11.54
N PRO A 236 -6.66 -9.82 10.21
CA PRO A 236 -7.94 -9.65 9.52
C PRO A 236 -8.81 -10.92 9.55
N LEU A 237 -8.20 -12.10 9.79
CA LEU A 237 -8.89 -13.37 9.95
C LEU A 237 -8.43 -14.06 11.25
N PRO A 238 -9.34 -14.62 12.07
CA PRO A 238 -8.99 -15.29 13.32
C PRO A 238 -7.96 -16.41 13.17
N GLU A 239 -8.00 -17.18 12.07
CA GLU A 239 -7.03 -18.24 11.78
C GLU A 239 -5.58 -17.77 11.60
N LEU A 240 -5.38 -16.47 11.33
CA LEU A 240 -4.05 -15.87 11.15
C LEU A 240 -3.45 -15.34 12.46
N LYS A 241 -4.08 -15.61 13.61
CA LYS A 241 -3.57 -15.16 14.91
C LYS A 241 -2.14 -15.67 15.12
N GLY A 242 -1.22 -14.74 15.39
CA GLY A 242 0.20 -15.02 15.57
C GLY A 242 1.04 -14.90 14.29
N TYR A 243 0.42 -14.73 13.11
CA TYR A 243 1.14 -14.49 11.85
C TYR A 243 1.23 -13.00 11.57
N VAL A 244 2.45 -12.51 11.31
CA VAL A 244 2.63 -11.14 10.82
C VAL A 244 2.08 -11.03 9.40
N ASP A 245 1.40 -9.93 9.10
CA ASP A 245 0.89 -9.67 7.75
C ASP A 245 2.04 -9.49 6.74
N ALA A 246 1.94 -10.17 5.60
CA ALA A 246 2.93 -10.09 4.53
C ALA A 246 2.97 -8.69 3.90
N GLY A 247 1.81 -8.04 3.75
CA GLY A 247 1.73 -6.67 3.26
C GLY A 247 2.42 -5.68 4.19
N ALA A 248 2.19 -5.82 5.50
CA ALA A 248 2.80 -5.00 6.55
C ALA A 248 4.32 -5.16 6.59
N LEU A 249 4.82 -6.39 6.60
CA LEU A 249 6.26 -6.63 6.55
C LEU A 249 6.86 -6.10 5.24
N GLY A 250 6.19 -6.32 4.11
CA GLY A 250 6.61 -5.80 2.80
C GLY A 250 6.69 -4.28 2.76
N PHE A 251 5.68 -3.59 3.30
CA PHE A 251 5.67 -2.13 3.42
C PHE A 251 6.77 -1.63 4.34
N TYR A 252 6.96 -2.25 5.51
CA TYR A 252 8.07 -1.93 6.42
C TYR A 252 9.42 -2.04 5.68
N LEU A 253 9.64 -3.12 4.93
CA LEU A 253 10.86 -3.34 4.16
C LEU A 253 11.06 -2.25 3.09
N ALA A 254 9.98 -1.91 2.37
CA ALA A 254 10.01 -0.94 1.28
C ALA A 254 10.17 0.51 1.76
N ALA A 255 9.45 0.93 2.80
CA ALA A 255 9.38 2.33 3.21
C ALA A 255 10.36 2.69 4.34
N VAL A 256 10.68 1.73 5.23
CA VAL A 256 11.44 2.00 6.46
C VAL A 256 12.82 1.33 6.45
N GLN A 257 12.87 0.00 6.26
CA GLN A 257 14.13 -0.74 6.27
C GLN A 257 15.07 -0.25 5.16
N SER A 258 14.55 0.02 3.97
CA SER A 258 15.35 0.51 2.84
C SER A 258 15.83 1.96 3.01
N ASN A 259 15.14 2.78 3.83
CA ASN A 259 15.36 4.21 3.88
C ASN A 259 16.77 4.54 4.44
N PRO A 260 17.65 5.18 3.65
CA PRO A 260 19.01 5.49 4.09
C PRO A 260 19.09 6.39 5.32
N ARG A 261 18.10 7.27 5.53
CA ARG A 261 18.04 8.17 6.70
C ARG A 261 17.85 7.43 8.02
N TRP A 262 17.32 6.22 7.96
CA TRP A 262 17.00 5.39 9.13
C TRP A 262 17.87 4.15 9.20
N MET A 263 19.06 4.18 8.57
CA MET A 263 19.98 3.05 8.54
C MET A 263 20.32 2.51 9.94
N SER A 264 20.48 3.39 10.95
CA SER A 264 20.71 2.98 12.35
C SER A 264 19.48 2.37 13.02
N SER A 265 18.28 2.70 12.53
CA SER A 265 16.99 2.20 13.04
C SER A 265 16.59 0.86 12.44
N ARG A 266 17.29 0.40 11.38
CA ARG A 266 17.01 -0.86 10.69
C ARG A 266 16.99 -2.04 11.64
N MET A 267 16.05 -2.93 11.39
CA MET A 267 15.92 -4.19 12.07
C MET A 267 17.00 -5.16 11.56
N PRO A 268 17.72 -5.89 12.43
CA PRO A 268 18.65 -6.93 12.01
C PRO A 268 17.93 -8.02 11.20
N ALA A 269 18.61 -8.61 10.22
CA ALA A 269 18.01 -9.61 9.33
C ALA A 269 17.41 -10.81 10.10
N GLN A 270 18.07 -11.28 11.17
CA GLN A 270 17.55 -12.36 12.02
C GLN A 270 16.20 -12.04 12.64
N GLU A 271 15.99 -10.79 13.04
CA GLU A 271 14.72 -10.33 13.62
C GLU A 271 13.62 -10.20 12.55
N VAL A 272 13.98 -9.75 11.35
CA VAL A 272 13.06 -9.72 10.20
C VAL A 272 12.62 -11.14 9.82
N TYR A 273 13.55 -12.10 9.75
CA TYR A 273 13.20 -13.50 9.47
C TYR A 273 12.35 -14.11 10.58
N ALA A 274 12.66 -13.83 11.85
CA ALA A 274 11.85 -14.31 12.97
C ALA A 274 10.40 -13.77 12.93
N LEU A 275 10.19 -12.54 12.48
CA LEU A 275 8.84 -11.99 12.27
C LEU A 275 8.11 -12.65 11.09
N ALA A 276 8.84 -13.17 10.11
CA ALA A 276 8.27 -13.86 8.96
C ALA A 276 8.08 -15.38 9.17
N GLU A 277 8.55 -15.92 10.29
CA GLU A 277 8.36 -17.31 10.65
C GLU A 277 6.98 -17.51 11.31
N PRO A 278 6.23 -18.56 10.91
CA PRO A 278 4.97 -18.88 11.55
C PRO A 278 5.19 -19.38 12.99
N PRO A 279 4.22 -19.20 13.90
CA PRO A 279 4.27 -19.84 15.22
C PRO A 279 4.42 -21.36 15.09
N THR A 280 5.27 -21.97 15.92
CA THR A 280 5.65 -23.40 15.83
C THR A 280 4.50 -24.40 15.95
N ASP A 281 3.32 -23.97 16.42
CA ASP A 281 2.15 -24.82 16.70
C ASP A 281 0.97 -24.64 15.73
N VAL A 282 1.13 -23.88 14.63
CA VAL A 282 0.00 -23.56 13.74
C VAL A 282 0.28 -24.02 12.30
N THR A 283 -0.56 -24.89 11.77
CA THR A 283 -0.63 -25.21 10.34
C THR A 283 -1.27 -24.04 9.60
N LYS A 284 -0.63 -23.57 8.51
CA LYS A 284 -1.16 -22.47 7.68
C LYS A 284 -2.59 -22.77 7.23
N PRO A 285 -3.50 -21.77 7.25
CA PRO A 285 -4.84 -21.95 6.71
C PRO A 285 -4.79 -22.20 5.20
N ASN A 286 -5.48 -23.25 4.75
CA ASN A 286 -5.64 -23.54 3.33
C ASN A 286 -6.61 -22.51 2.71
N SER A 287 -6.43 -22.23 1.41
CA SER A 287 -7.19 -21.24 0.61
C SER A 287 -8.72 -21.36 0.69
N THR A 288 -9.24 -22.54 1.06
CA THR A 288 -10.68 -22.82 1.15
C THR A 288 -11.35 -22.27 2.43
N SER A 289 -10.60 -22.07 3.53
CA SER A 289 -11.16 -21.68 4.83
C SER A 289 -11.48 -20.19 4.93
N ALA A 290 -10.60 -19.33 4.40
CA ALA A 290 -10.75 -17.87 4.41
C ALA A 290 -12.00 -17.39 3.66
N ARG A 291 -12.37 -18.06 2.56
CA ARG A 291 -13.55 -17.71 1.74
C ARG A 291 -14.88 -18.07 2.43
N LYS A 292 -14.89 -19.14 3.23
CA LYS A 292 -16.11 -19.60 3.91
C LYS A 292 -16.45 -18.72 5.11
N ALA A 293 -15.44 -18.25 5.84
CA ALA A 293 -15.60 -17.36 6.99
C ALA A 293 -16.30 -16.03 6.61
N ARG A 294 -15.94 -15.44 5.46
CA ARG A 294 -16.53 -14.17 5.00
C ARG A 294 -17.98 -14.28 4.49
N LYS A 295 -18.40 -15.45 4.00
CA LYS A 295 -19.79 -15.70 3.55
C LYS A 295 -20.74 -16.13 4.67
N THR A 296 -20.25 -16.69 5.77
CA THR A 296 -21.13 -17.19 6.86
C THR A 296 -21.82 -16.10 7.68
N GLU A 297 -21.48 -14.82 7.52
CA GLU A 297 -22.17 -13.70 8.19
C GLU A 297 -23.29 -13.06 7.34
N GLY A 298 -23.54 -13.54 6.12
CA GLY A 298 -24.58 -13.01 5.24
C GLY A 298 -25.37 -14.08 4.50
N THR A 299 -26.58 -14.36 4.98
CA THR A 299 -27.68 -15.06 4.28
C THR A 299 -27.51 -16.59 4.14
N GLN A 300 -28.15 -17.32 5.06
CA GLN A 300 -28.66 -18.65 4.75
C GLN A 300 -29.84 -18.46 3.79
N ASP A 301 -29.69 -18.81 2.51
CA ASP A 301 -30.87 -19.20 1.76
C ASP A 301 -30.61 -20.25 0.67
N GLN A 302 -31.71 -20.94 0.39
CA GLN A 302 -31.82 -22.30 -0.11
C GLN A 302 -31.43 -22.43 -1.59
N ALA A 303 -30.69 -23.50 -1.92
CA ALA A 303 -30.42 -23.87 -3.29
C ALA A 303 -31.60 -24.66 -3.87
N GLU A 304 -32.32 -24.08 -4.82
CA GLU A 304 -33.20 -24.82 -5.74
C GLU A 304 -32.55 -24.90 -7.13
N HIS A 305 -32.51 -26.12 -7.65
CA HIS A 305 -31.98 -26.49 -8.96
C HIS A 305 -32.80 -25.88 -10.11
N HIS A 306 -32.13 -25.18 -11.02
CA HIS A 306 -32.55 -25.15 -12.42
C HIS A 306 -31.34 -25.23 -13.36
N THR A 307 -31.30 -26.33 -14.11
CA THR A 307 -30.38 -26.55 -15.22
C THR A 307 -30.94 -25.90 -16.48
N ASP A 308 -30.19 -25.02 -17.13
CA ASP A 308 -30.30 -24.88 -18.58
C ASP A 308 -28.95 -24.55 -19.22
N ALA A 309 -28.71 -25.18 -20.38
CA ALA A 309 -27.42 -25.29 -21.03
C ALA A 309 -27.26 -24.27 -22.17
N THR A 310 -26.12 -23.58 -22.21
CA THR A 310 -25.25 -23.26 -23.37
C THR A 310 -24.43 -22.00 -23.07
N GLY A 311 -23.27 -22.20 -22.45
CA GLY A 311 -22.20 -21.22 -22.25
C GLY A 311 -20.94 -22.01 -21.93
N THR A 312 -19.82 -21.61 -22.52
CA THR A 312 -18.48 -22.13 -22.21
C THR A 312 -18.34 -22.33 -20.70
N ARG A 313 -18.17 -23.59 -20.25
CA ARG A 313 -18.07 -23.94 -18.83
C ARG A 313 -16.78 -23.34 -18.27
N GLU A 314 -16.87 -22.13 -17.72
CA GLU A 314 -15.91 -21.67 -16.72
C GLU A 314 -16.01 -22.61 -15.51
N ASN A 315 -14.88 -23.10 -15.01
CA ASN A 315 -14.87 -24.04 -13.90
C ASN A 315 -15.51 -23.40 -12.66
N PRO A 316 -16.46 -24.07 -11.99
CA PRO A 316 -17.07 -23.58 -10.76
C PRO A 316 -16.03 -23.57 -9.65
N GLY A 317 -15.27 -22.48 -9.54
CA GLY A 317 -14.14 -22.33 -8.61
C GLY A 317 -13.10 -21.29 -9.02
N THR A 318 -13.03 -20.92 -10.30
CA THR A 318 -12.09 -19.88 -10.77
C THR A 318 -12.57 -18.49 -10.35
N THR A 319 -11.73 -17.75 -9.63
CA THR A 319 -11.94 -16.31 -9.38
C THR A 319 -11.00 -15.54 -10.31
N TRP A 320 -11.48 -14.45 -10.88
CA TRP A 320 -10.72 -13.59 -11.78
C TRP A 320 -10.28 -12.32 -11.07
N GLU A 321 -9.03 -11.95 -11.22
CA GLU A 321 -8.53 -10.64 -10.80
C GLU A 321 -8.54 -9.71 -12.03
N ILE A 322 -9.22 -8.57 -11.88
CA ILE A 322 -9.29 -7.52 -12.89
C ILE A 322 -8.56 -6.30 -12.34
N MET A 323 -7.57 -5.83 -13.08
CA MET A 323 -6.85 -4.58 -12.82
C MET A 323 -6.91 -3.67 -14.04
N GLY A 324 -6.93 -2.37 -13.83
CA GLY A 324 -6.83 -1.41 -14.94
C GLY A 324 -7.00 0.03 -14.50
N THR A 325 -7.03 0.92 -15.47
CA THR A 325 -7.27 2.35 -15.26
C THR A 325 -8.70 2.68 -15.69
N LEU A 326 -9.53 3.12 -14.75
CA LEU A 326 -10.92 3.44 -14.97
C LEU A 326 -11.08 4.97 -15.10
N THR A 327 -11.69 5.42 -16.18
CA THR A 327 -12.15 6.81 -16.33
C THR A 327 -13.64 6.87 -16.00
N ILE A 328 -13.99 7.54 -14.90
CA ILE A 328 -15.34 7.56 -14.34
C ILE A 328 -15.58 8.80 -13.48
N ASP A 329 -16.77 9.39 -13.60
CA ASP A 329 -17.21 10.50 -12.77
C ASP A 329 -17.30 10.09 -11.28
N PRO A 330 -16.86 10.94 -10.33
CA PRO A 330 -16.91 10.61 -8.90
C PRO A 330 -18.29 10.24 -8.35
N LEU A 331 -19.39 10.78 -8.90
CA LEU A 331 -20.74 10.42 -8.42
C LEU A 331 -21.15 9.02 -8.88
N THR A 332 -20.83 8.66 -10.13
CA THR A 332 -21.12 7.32 -10.66
C THR A 332 -20.19 6.25 -10.09
N LEU A 333 -18.99 6.62 -9.65
CA LEU A 333 -18.06 5.72 -8.97
C LEU A 333 -18.67 5.07 -7.72
N VAL A 334 -19.52 5.79 -6.98
CA VAL A 334 -20.19 5.25 -5.78
C VAL A 334 -21.14 4.12 -6.14
N GLN A 335 -21.86 4.24 -7.26
CA GLN A 335 -22.77 3.20 -7.75
C GLN A 335 -22.00 1.99 -8.26
N LEU A 336 -20.94 2.23 -9.04
CA LEU A 336 -20.06 1.16 -9.52
C LEU A 336 -19.43 0.40 -8.34
N ARG A 337 -18.98 1.11 -7.29
CA ARG A 337 -18.42 0.49 -6.10
C ARG A 337 -19.42 -0.49 -5.46
N ALA A 338 -20.66 -0.06 -5.23
CA ALA A 338 -21.68 -0.90 -4.62
C ALA A 338 -21.92 -2.18 -5.44
N GLU A 339 -22.06 -2.08 -6.77
CA GLU A 339 -22.26 -3.25 -7.62
C GLU A 339 -21.04 -4.19 -7.66
N LEU A 340 -19.82 -3.66 -7.71
CA LEU A 340 -18.61 -4.48 -7.69
C LEU A 340 -18.36 -5.14 -6.33
N GLU A 341 -18.73 -4.50 -5.23
CA GLU A 341 -18.68 -5.09 -3.87
C GLU A 341 -19.71 -6.21 -3.70
N GLU A 342 -20.84 -6.17 -4.41
CA GLU A 342 -21.81 -7.28 -4.43
C GLU A 342 -21.33 -8.45 -5.31
N LEU A 343 -20.69 -8.14 -6.44
CA LEU A 343 -20.22 -9.16 -7.39
C LEU A 343 -18.97 -9.89 -6.91
N GLY A 344 -18.06 -9.18 -6.23
CA GLY A 344 -16.71 -9.63 -5.97
C GLY A 344 -16.24 -9.40 -4.55
N ASP A 345 -14.95 -9.63 -4.33
CA ASP A 345 -14.26 -9.22 -3.13
C ASP A 345 -12.99 -8.44 -3.48
N SER A 346 -12.31 -7.92 -2.46
CA SER A 346 -11.01 -7.26 -2.59
C SER A 346 -11.01 -6.05 -3.54
N LEU A 347 -12.14 -5.33 -3.65
CA LEU A 347 -12.26 -4.12 -4.46
C LEU A 347 -11.38 -2.99 -3.89
N LEU A 348 -10.44 -2.52 -4.71
CA LEU A 348 -9.71 -1.27 -4.50
C LEU A 348 -9.99 -0.32 -5.66
N LEU A 349 -10.41 0.90 -5.30
CA LEU A 349 -10.57 2.02 -6.21
C LEU A 349 -9.69 3.16 -5.69
N THR A 350 -8.56 3.40 -6.35
CA THR A 350 -7.58 4.40 -5.92
C THR A 350 -7.59 5.58 -6.88
N PRO A 351 -7.71 6.82 -6.41
CA PRO A 351 -7.66 7.96 -7.30
C PRO A 351 -6.25 8.13 -7.88
N LEU A 352 -6.17 8.25 -9.20
CA LEU A 352 -4.92 8.47 -9.92
C LEU A 352 -4.79 9.93 -10.36
N ASP A 353 -5.84 10.47 -10.98
CA ASP A 353 -5.92 11.86 -11.41
C ASP A 353 -7.37 12.34 -11.36
N PHE A 354 -7.69 13.12 -10.33
CA PHE A 354 -9.02 13.68 -10.13
C PHE A 354 -9.46 14.62 -11.25
N LYS A 355 -8.53 15.37 -11.87
CA LYS A 355 -8.90 16.33 -12.93
C LYS A 355 -9.40 15.62 -14.17
N ASN A 356 -8.88 14.44 -14.43
CA ASN A 356 -9.23 13.60 -15.56
C ASN A 356 -10.15 12.43 -15.18
N ASN A 357 -10.72 12.43 -13.96
CA ASN A 357 -11.62 11.39 -13.48
C ASN A 357 -11.02 9.97 -13.58
N MET A 358 -9.70 9.85 -13.35
CA MET A 358 -8.96 8.60 -13.50
C MET A 358 -8.72 7.92 -12.15
N TRP A 359 -9.01 6.62 -12.12
CA TRP A 359 -8.87 5.74 -10.95
C TRP A 359 -8.12 4.47 -11.36
N THR A 360 -7.35 3.88 -10.46
CA THR A 360 -6.95 2.48 -10.62
C THR A 360 -8.03 1.59 -10.01
N LEU A 361 -8.44 0.59 -10.78
CA LEU A 361 -9.37 -0.46 -10.36
C LEU A 361 -8.56 -1.72 -10.10
N HIS A 362 -8.83 -2.37 -8.98
CA HIS A 362 -8.44 -3.74 -8.70
C HIS A 362 -9.63 -4.45 -8.04
N VAL A 363 -10.09 -5.58 -8.58
CA VAL A 363 -11.21 -6.34 -8.01
C VAL A 363 -11.07 -7.82 -8.31
N HIS A 364 -11.50 -8.66 -7.37
CA HIS A 364 -11.59 -10.11 -7.55
C HIS A 364 -13.05 -10.50 -7.76
N VAL A 365 -13.37 -11.14 -8.89
CA VAL A 365 -14.75 -11.43 -9.30
C VAL A 365 -14.91 -12.88 -9.72
N PRO A 366 -16.07 -13.51 -9.50
CA PRO A 366 -16.33 -14.87 -9.96
C PRO A 366 -16.55 -14.95 -11.48
N SER A 367 -16.99 -13.86 -12.12
CA SER A 367 -17.23 -13.80 -13.57
C SER A 367 -16.61 -12.56 -14.20
N LEU A 368 -15.71 -12.77 -15.16
CA LEU A 368 -15.07 -11.70 -15.92
C LEU A 368 -16.06 -10.95 -16.82
N GLU A 369 -17.00 -11.67 -17.44
CA GLU A 369 -17.98 -11.07 -18.35
C GLU A 369 -18.96 -10.16 -17.62
N GLU A 370 -19.45 -10.60 -16.45
CA GLU A 370 -20.38 -9.82 -15.64
C GLU A 370 -19.75 -8.54 -15.10
N ALA A 371 -18.54 -8.65 -14.54
CA ALA A 371 -17.79 -7.50 -14.06
C ALA A 371 -17.51 -6.49 -15.17
N ARG A 372 -17.11 -6.94 -16.37
CA ARG A 372 -16.91 -6.05 -17.53
C ARG A 372 -18.19 -5.33 -17.96
N LYS A 373 -19.34 -6.01 -17.90
CA LYS A 373 -20.65 -5.38 -18.21
C LYS A 373 -20.98 -4.27 -17.22
N VAL A 374 -20.79 -4.53 -15.93
CA VAL A 374 -20.99 -3.53 -14.86
C VAL A 374 -20.03 -2.35 -15.04
N ILE A 375 -18.73 -2.61 -15.22
CA ILE A 375 -17.73 -1.55 -15.43
C ILE A 375 -18.08 -0.69 -16.67
N ALA A 376 -18.41 -1.32 -17.79
CA ALA A 376 -18.76 -0.64 -19.03
C ALA A 376 -20.07 0.15 -18.96
N HIS A 377 -20.95 -0.15 -17.99
CA HIS A 377 -22.17 0.62 -17.76
C HIS A 377 -21.86 2.02 -17.18
N TYR A 378 -20.83 2.11 -16.34
CA TYR A 378 -20.53 3.32 -15.57
C TYR A 378 -19.33 4.13 -16.07
N GLY A 379 -18.35 3.49 -16.73
CA GLY A 379 -17.12 4.14 -17.13
C GLY A 379 -16.35 3.41 -18.24
N VAL A 380 -15.14 3.91 -18.51
CA VAL A 380 -14.24 3.35 -19.53
C VAL A 380 -13.01 2.76 -18.85
N LEU A 381 -12.83 1.44 -18.99
CA LEU A 381 -11.64 0.74 -18.52
C LEU A 381 -10.57 0.72 -19.62
N ALA A 382 -9.38 1.19 -19.29
CA ALA A 382 -8.17 1.16 -20.10
C ALA A 382 -7.06 0.36 -19.40
N ASP A 383 -6.03 -0.04 -20.16
CA ASP A 383 -4.88 -0.79 -19.65
C ASP A 383 -5.28 -2.06 -18.85
N GLU A 384 -6.39 -2.70 -19.26
CA GLU A 384 -6.95 -3.86 -18.58
C GLU A 384 -5.94 -5.00 -18.52
N ARG A 385 -5.77 -5.55 -17.33
CA ARG A 385 -4.99 -6.75 -17.03
C ARG A 385 -5.86 -7.71 -16.25
N VAL A 386 -5.92 -8.95 -16.73
CA VAL A 386 -6.73 -9.99 -16.11
C VAL A 386 -5.83 -11.17 -15.77
N SER A 387 -5.98 -11.72 -14.57
CA SER A 387 -5.33 -12.94 -14.14
C SER A 387 -6.36 -13.90 -13.53
N SER A 388 -6.06 -15.20 -13.57
CA SER A 388 -6.91 -16.25 -12.98
C SER A 388 -6.33 -16.64 -11.63
N LEU A 389 -7.13 -16.50 -10.57
CA LEU A 389 -6.82 -16.98 -9.23
C LEU A 389 -7.38 -18.42 -9.11
N THR A 390 -6.67 -19.39 -9.69
CA THR A 390 -7.04 -20.80 -9.52
C THR A 390 -6.72 -21.26 -8.10
N VAL A 391 -7.75 -21.72 -7.39
CA VAL A 391 -7.56 -22.51 -6.18
C VAL A 391 -6.95 -23.84 -6.61
N HIS A 392 -5.70 -24.10 -6.24
CA HIS A 392 -5.15 -25.46 -6.36
C HIS A 392 -5.95 -26.36 -5.41
N GLU A 393 -6.85 -27.16 -5.96
CA GLU A 393 -7.32 -28.37 -5.28
C GLU A 393 -6.15 -29.36 -5.26
N ASP A 394 -5.70 -29.75 -4.07
CA ASP A 394 -4.64 -30.74 -3.87
C ASP A 394 -4.96 -32.03 -4.64
N GLU A 395 -4.21 -32.31 -5.72
CA GLU A 395 -4.06 -33.68 -6.21
C GLU A 395 -3.17 -34.46 -5.24
N SER A 396 -3.76 -34.94 -4.13
CA SER A 396 -3.20 -36.05 -3.38
C SER A 396 -3.44 -37.36 -4.14
N ALA A 397 -2.82 -37.51 -5.32
CA ALA A 397 -2.72 -38.79 -6.00
C ALA A 397 -1.27 -39.29 -5.88
N ALA A 398 -0.99 -40.00 -4.79
CA ALA A 398 0.26 -40.72 -4.61
C ALA A 398 0.47 -41.67 -5.80
N PRO A 399 1.64 -41.68 -6.47
CA PRO A 399 1.95 -42.73 -7.42
C PRO A 399 2.15 -44.03 -6.63
N SER A 400 1.27 -45.00 -6.87
CA SER A 400 1.46 -46.38 -6.42
C SER A 400 2.75 -46.91 -7.04
N CYS A 401 3.77 -47.10 -6.21
CA CYS A 401 4.96 -47.85 -6.56
C CYS A 401 4.56 -49.33 -6.66
N SER A 402 4.23 -49.79 -7.87
CA SER A 402 4.15 -51.22 -8.17
C SER A 402 5.56 -51.76 -8.35
N GLN A 403 5.97 -52.61 -7.41
CA GLN A 403 7.05 -53.56 -7.62
C GLN A 403 6.61 -54.58 -8.67
N ASP A 404 7.41 -54.77 -9.70
CA ASP A 404 7.80 -56.07 -10.27
C ASP A 404 9.08 -55.92 -11.08
#